data_AF-A0A8S2MRU2-F1
#
_entry.id   AF-A0A8S2MRU2-F1
#
_cell.length_a   1.000
_cell.length_b   1.000
_cell.length_c   1.000
_cell.angle_alpha   90.00
_cell.angle_beta   90.00
_cell.angle_gamma   90.00
#
_symmetry.space_group_name_H-M   'P 1'
#
loop_
_entity.id
_entity.type
_entity.pdbx_description
1 polymer ?
#
loop_
_entity_poly.entity_id
_entity_poly.type
_entity_poly.pdbx_seq_one_letter_code
_entity_poly.pdbx_strand_id
1 'polypeptide(L)'
;CVDIVRSSWGAINRIGSTASGLQRLGNLFKLCNPLKSVDELKNWLLDMYGNIAMVDYPYPTSFLADLPAFPARVFCSNVTSAILRLRKNDDEDVVRRIIKGTNVFFNYTGQTECFDTGSQGSPSLGDLGWSYQSCTEFVMPMCSDGVNDMFENQPWDFQAFSDACYDQWKVRPRFEWPYIEYGGKNLTDLRFFSNIAFTNGNLDPWSSGGVRTTVAPSLPAIPVIGGAHHLDLRAANKADPPSVLQARQQIVALIEKWIS
;
A
#
# COMPACT_ATOMS: atom_id res chain seq x y z
N CYS A 1 6.60 -16.60 -3.33
CA CYS A 1 6.19 -15.56 -2.35
C CYS A 1 4.68 -15.37 -2.41
N VAL A 2 4.15 -14.92 -3.56
CA VAL A 2 2.72 -14.77 -3.84
C VAL A 2 1.87 -15.97 -3.39
N ASP A 3 2.23 -17.19 -3.78
CA ASP A 3 1.46 -18.39 -3.38
C ASP A 3 1.34 -18.59 -1.87
N ILE A 4 2.40 -18.22 -1.12
CA ILE A 4 2.40 -18.34 0.34
C ILE A 4 1.46 -17.29 0.94
N VAL A 5 1.55 -16.04 0.47
CA VAL A 5 0.61 -14.97 0.86
C VAL A 5 -0.83 -15.38 0.57
N ARG A 6 -1.11 -15.84 -0.66
CA ARG A 6 -2.45 -16.30 -1.06
C ARG A 6 -2.96 -17.45 -0.17
N SER A 7 -2.11 -18.43 0.13
CA SER A 7 -2.48 -19.55 1.00
C SER A 7 -2.67 -19.15 2.46
N SER A 8 -2.05 -18.04 2.90
CA SER A 8 -2.08 -17.60 4.29
C SER A 8 -3.45 -17.14 4.74
N TRP A 9 -4.27 -16.57 3.85
CA TRP A 9 -5.62 -16.14 4.19
C TRP A 9 -6.49 -17.30 4.66
N GLY A 10 -6.47 -18.40 3.91
CA GLY A 10 -7.18 -19.63 4.30
C GLY A 10 -6.64 -20.23 5.59
N ALA A 11 -5.32 -20.19 5.81
CA ALA A 11 -4.69 -20.68 7.04
C ALA A 11 -5.11 -19.84 8.27
N ILE A 12 -5.09 -18.51 8.14
CA ILE A 12 -5.55 -17.58 9.18
C ILE A 12 -7.02 -17.82 9.51
N ASN A 13 -7.89 -17.95 8.50
CA ASN A 13 -9.32 -18.23 8.70
C ASN A 13 -9.54 -19.56 9.46
N ARG A 14 -8.82 -20.62 9.09
CA ARG A 14 -8.94 -21.93 9.73
C ARG A 14 -8.48 -21.89 11.19
N ILE A 15 -7.29 -21.32 11.45
CA ILE A 15 -6.76 -21.20 12.82
C ILE A 15 -7.69 -20.31 13.66
N GLY A 16 -8.05 -19.13 13.17
CA GLY A 16 -8.84 -18.12 13.88
C GLY A 16 -10.34 -18.41 13.99
N SER A 17 -10.82 -19.57 13.53
CA SER A 17 -12.23 -19.96 13.60
C SER A 17 -12.77 -20.20 15.02
N THR A 18 -11.88 -20.22 16.02
CA THR A 18 -12.20 -20.42 17.43
C THR A 18 -11.56 -19.34 18.30
N ALA A 19 -12.09 -19.10 19.51
CA ALA A 19 -11.52 -18.13 20.44
C ALA A 19 -10.08 -18.46 20.86
N SER A 20 -9.78 -19.75 21.09
CA SER A 20 -8.40 -20.21 21.36
C SER A 20 -7.50 -20.03 20.14
N GLY A 21 -8.05 -20.19 18.93
CA GLY A 21 -7.41 -19.90 17.66
C GLY A 21 -7.04 -18.44 17.46
N LEU A 22 -7.96 -17.50 17.75
CA LEU A 22 -7.68 -16.07 17.74
C LEU A 22 -6.58 -15.70 18.75
N GLN A 23 -6.64 -16.24 19.96
CA GLN A 23 -5.58 -16.06 20.96
C GLN A 23 -4.24 -16.62 20.45
N ARG A 24 -4.26 -17.78 19.79
CA ARG A 24 -3.07 -18.39 19.19
C ARG A 24 -2.47 -17.48 18.11
N LEU A 25 -3.29 -16.93 17.21
CA LEU A 25 -2.83 -15.98 16.19
C LEU A 25 -2.24 -14.72 16.82
N GLY A 26 -2.92 -14.11 17.79
CA GLY A 26 -2.41 -12.94 18.51
C GLY A 26 -1.03 -13.20 19.14
N ASN A 27 -0.86 -14.36 19.78
CA ASN A 27 0.42 -14.76 20.36
C ASN A 27 1.50 -15.03 19.31
N LEU A 28 1.16 -15.67 18.17
CA LEU A 28 2.11 -15.95 17.10
C LEU A 28 2.64 -14.67 16.46
N PHE A 29 1.75 -13.72 16.19
CA PHE A 29 2.12 -12.41 15.66
C PHE A 29 2.72 -11.49 16.72
N LYS A 30 2.70 -11.83 18.02
CA LYS A 30 3.11 -10.96 19.13
C LYS A 30 2.33 -9.65 19.16
N LEU A 31 1.01 -9.73 19.06
CA LEU A 31 0.16 -8.53 19.11
C LEU A 31 0.07 -7.98 20.54
N CYS A 32 -0.01 -6.65 20.67
CA CYS A 32 -0.14 -5.98 21.96
C CYS A 32 -1.50 -6.23 22.61
N ASN A 33 -2.55 -6.35 21.78
CA ASN A 33 -3.93 -6.54 22.19
C ASN A 33 -4.49 -7.86 21.63
N PRO A 34 -5.41 -8.53 22.34
CA PRO A 34 -6.10 -9.70 21.80
C PRO A 34 -6.91 -9.34 20.56
N LEU A 35 -6.85 -10.19 19.53
CA LEU A 35 -7.66 -10.05 18.31
C LEU A 35 -9.14 -10.17 18.64
N LYS A 36 -9.95 -9.24 18.12
CA LYS A 36 -11.41 -9.31 18.20
C LYS A 36 -11.98 -10.20 17.11
N SER A 37 -11.36 -10.22 15.95
CA SER A 37 -11.76 -11.03 14.80
C SER A 37 -10.57 -11.39 13.91
N VAL A 38 -10.78 -12.35 13.01
CA VAL A 38 -9.83 -12.67 11.95
C VAL A 38 -9.67 -11.51 10.97
N ASP A 39 -10.75 -10.77 10.69
CA ASP A 39 -10.73 -9.65 9.76
C ASP A 39 -9.85 -8.49 10.25
N GLU A 40 -9.79 -8.26 11.57
CA GLU A 40 -8.85 -7.28 12.16
C GLU A 40 -7.40 -7.57 11.76
N LEU A 41 -6.95 -8.82 11.94
CA LEU A 41 -5.60 -9.24 11.55
C LEU A 41 -5.39 -9.14 10.04
N LYS A 42 -6.39 -9.52 9.24
CA LYS A 42 -6.27 -9.54 7.78
C LYS A 42 -6.21 -8.15 7.17
N ASN A 43 -7.01 -7.21 7.68
CA ASN A 43 -6.97 -5.81 7.26
C ASN A 43 -5.60 -5.21 7.59
N TRP A 44 -5.08 -5.45 8.80
CA TRP A 44 -3.75 -5.01 9.18
C TRP A 44 -2.63 -5.56 8.28
N LEU A 45 -2.72 -6.83 7.86
CA LEU A 45 -1.79 -7.42 6.90
C LEU A 45 -1.95 -6.83 5.49
N LEU A 46 -3.18 -6.60 5.04
CA LEU A 46 -3.49 -6.00 3.74
C LEU A 46 -2.90 -4.58 3.64
N ASP A 47 -3.06 -3.78 4.69
CA ASP A 47 -2.46 -2.43 4.79
C ASP A 47 -0.93 -2.51 4.71
N MET A 48 -0.31 -3.47 5.39
CA MET A 48 1.14 -3.68 5.28
C MET A 48 1.60 -4.05 3.87
N TYR A 49 0.87 -4.93 3.17
CA TYR A 49 1.22 -5.30 1.80
C TYR A 49 1.15 -4.10 0.85
N GLY A 50 0.12 -3.26 0.98
CA GLY A 50 0.00 -2.01 0.23
C GLY A 50 1.17 -1.06 0.54
N ASN A 51 1.45 -0.86 1.83
CA ASN A 51 2.54 0.00 2.28
C ASN A 51 3.89 -0.48 1.76
N ILE A 52 4.25 -1.76 1.91
CA ILE A 52 5.53 -2.31 1.40
C ILE A 52 5.69 -2.06 -0.10
N ALA A 53 4.62 -2.20 -0.91
CA ALA A 53 4.68 -1.93 -2.33
C ALA A 53 4.90 -0.43 -2.62
N MET A 54 4.23 0.46 -1.87
CA MET A 54 4.40 1.91 -2.00
C MET A 54 5.84 2.35 -1.69
N VAL A 55 6.50 1.75 -0.70
CA VAL A 55 7.85 2.15 -0.27
C VAL A 55 8.94 1.19 -0.71
N ASP A 56 8.78 0.52 -1.86
CA ASP A 56 9.80 -0.39 -2.44
C ASP A 56 11.01 0.35 -3.04
N TYR A 57 11.63 1.22 -2.23
CA TYR A 57 12.73 2.07 -2.64
C TYR A 57 14.08 1.32 -2.73
N PRO A 58 15.01 1.78 -3.60
CA PRO A 58 16.28 1.08 -3.83
C PRO A 58 17.35 1.31 -2.76
N TYR A 59 17.00 2.01 -1.68
CA TYR A 59 17.87 2.32 -0.54
C TYR A 59 17.05 2.37 0.76
N PRO A 60 17.68 2.29 1.94
CA PRO A 60 16.98 2.38 3.22
C PRO A 60 16.24 3.70 3.38
N THR A 61 15.03 3.65 3.95
CA THR A 61 14.20 4.84 4.19
C THR A 61 13.47 4.76 5.52
N SER A 62 13.13 5.93 6.06
CA SER A 62 12.35 6.12 7.28
C SER A 62 11.17 7.05 6.96
N PHE A 63 10.23 6.56 6.13
CA PHE A 63 9.04 7.32 5.72
C PHE A 63 7.79 6.82 6.45
N LEU A 64 7.31 5.62 6.12
CA LEU A 64 6.20 4.97 6.82
C LEU A 64 6.71 4.10 7.99
N ALA A 65 7.87 3.50 7.82
CA ALA A 65 8.61 2.72 8.80
C ALA A 65 10.11 2.77 8.46
N ASP A 66 10.96 2.34 9.38
CA ASP A 66 12.38 2.08 9.08
C ASP A 66 12.49 0.81 8.23
N LEU A 67 12.92 0.95 6.99
CA LEU A 67 12.93 -0.13 6.01
C LEU A 67 14.29 -0.27 5.31
N PRO A 68 14.68 -1.51 4.94
CA PRO A 68 15.85 -1.75 4.12
C PRO A 68 15.64 -1.26 2.68
N ALA A 69 16.68 -1.33 1.87
CA ALA A 69 16.55 -1.28 0.42
C ALA A 69 15.71 -2.46 -0.10
N PHE A 70 14.81 -2.20 -1.05
CA PHE A 70 13.91 -3.17 -1.68
C PHE A 70 13.10 -4.00 -0.65
N PRO A 71 12.32 -3.35 0.24
CA PRO A 71 11.60 -4.04 1.31
C PRO A 71 10.67 -5.14 0.79
N ALA A 72 10.05 -5.02 -0.40
CA ALA A 72 9.22 -6.09 -0.96
C ALA A 72 10.04 -7.36 -1.26
N ARG A 73 11.27 -7.18 -1.75
CA ARG A 73 12.21 -8.29 -1.99
C ARG A 73 12.66 -8.93 -0.68
N VAL A 74 12.98 -8.12 0.33
CA VAL A 74 13.41 -8.63 1.64
C VAL A 74 12.27 -9.39 2.33
N PHE A 75 11.04 -8.84 2.29
CA PHE A 75 9.82 -9.53 2.73
C PHE A 75 9.70 -10.90 2.08
N CYS A 76 9.77 -10.95 0.75
CA CYS A 76 9.62 -12.21 0.02
C CYS A 76 10.75 -13.20 0.28
N SER A 77 11.99 -12.74 0.46
CA SER A 77 13.12 -13.58 0.87
C SER A 77 12.84 -14.24 2.22
N ASN A 78 12.34 -13.49 3.20
CA ASN A 78 12.03 -14.01 4.53
C ASN A 78 10.88 -15.04 4.50
N VAL A 79 9.80 -14.75 3.77
CA VAL A 79 8.64 -15.65 3.59
C VAL A 79 9.04 -16.95 2.90
N THR A 80 9.90 -16.88 1.88
CA THR A 80 10.31 -18.03 1.08
C THR A 80 11.54 -18.77 1.62
N SER A 81 12.21 -18.24 2.64
CA SER A 81 13.40 -18.84 3.22
C SER A 81 13.20 -20.32 3.56
N ALA A 82 14.14 -21.16 3.11
CA ALA A 82 14.08 -22.62 3.19
C ALA A 82 14.23 -23.18 4.62
N ILE A 83 14.33 -22.31 5.64
CA ILE A 83 14.60 -22.66 7.04
C ILE A 83 13.50 -23.57 7.62
N LEU A 84 12.30 -23.54 7.04
CA LEU A 84 11.21 -24.45 7.40
C LEU A 84 11.15 -25.58 6.36
N ARG A 85 11.90 -26.68 6.59
CA ARG A 85 11.64 -27.99 5.97
C ARG A 85 10.34 -28.56 6.55
N LEU A 86 9.22 -27.94 6.24
CA LEU A 86 7.94 -28.28 6.84
C LEU A 86 6.87 -28.47 5.77
N ARG A 87 5.94 -29.38 6.05
CA ARG A 87 4.96 -29.89 5.09
C ARG A 87 4.10 -28.73 4.59
N LYS A 88 3.89 -28.66 3.27
CA LYS A 88 3.14 -27.62 2.55
C LYS A 88 1.69 -27.39 3.01
N ASN A 89 1.22 -28.15 4.02
CA ASN A 89 -0.17 -28.23 4.48
C ASN A 89 -0.35 -27.91 5.97
N ASP A 90 0.66 -27.41 6.68
CA ASP A 90 0.47 -26.91 8.04
C ASP A 90 0.15 -25.41 8.00
N ASP A 91 -1.07 -25.06 8.40
CA ASP A 91 -1.56 -23.68 8.44
C ASP A 91 -0.69 -22.80 9.34
N GLU A 92 -0.20 -23.34 10.47
CA GLU A 92 0.62 -22.57 11.39
C GLU A 92 1.98 -22.26 10.76
N ASP A 93 2.52 -23.15 9.94
CA ASP A 93 3.76 -22.91 9.22
C ASP A 93 3.63 -21.84 8.15
N VAL A 94 2.51 -21.83 7.42
CA VAL A 94 2.20 -20.76 6.47
C VAL A 94 2.15 -19.42 7.22
N VAL A 95 1.44 -19.35 8.34
CA VAL A 95 1.36 -18.14 9.17
C VAL A 95 2.73 -17.72 9.71
N ARG A 96 3.56 -18.65 10.19
CA ARG A 96 4.92 -18.38 10.66
C ARG A 96 5.83 -17.82 9.55
N ARG A 97 5.64 -18.25 8.31
CA ARG A 97 6.36 -17.65 7.15
C ARG A 97 5.94 -16.21 6.93
N ILE A 98 4.65 -15.90 7.02
CA ILE A 98 4.16 -14.52 6.92
C ILE A 98 4.73 -13.65 8.03
N ILE A 99 4.74 -14.13 9.28
CA ILE A 99 5.33 -13.40 10.42
C ILE A 99 6.81 -13.04 10.20
N LYS A 100 7.60 -13.94 9.59
CA LYS A 100 8.99 -13.62 9.25
C LYS A 100 9.10 -12.49 8.24
N GLY A 101 8.17 -12.43 7.29
CA GLY A 101 8.06 -11.33 6.34
C GLY A 101 7.63 -10.03 7.03
N THR A 102 6.59 -10.07 7.87
CA THR A 102 6.01 -8.88 8.51
C THR A 102 7.02 -8.14 9.39
N ASN A 103 7.99 -8.84 9.96
CA ASN A 103 9.10 -8.23 10.69
C ASN A 103 9.91 -7.21 9.87
N VAL A 104 9.93 -7.33 8.54
CA VAL A 104 10.58 -6.33 7.67
C VAL A 104 9.92 -4.97 7.79
N PHE A 105 8.60 -4.92 8.02
CA PHE A 105 7.87 -3.67 8.14
C PHE A 105 7.69 -3.22 9.59
N PHE A 106 7.32 -4.15 10.48
CA PHE A 106 6.96 -3.79 11.85
C PHE A 106 8.10 -3.90 12.87
N ASN A 107 9.22 -4.56 12.54
CA ASN A 107 10.31 -4.81 13.48
C ASN A 107 11.69 -4.88 12.82
N TYR A 108 11.94 -4.04 11.81
CA TYR A 108 13.22 -4.06 11.09
C TYR A 108 14.42 -3.76 12.00
N THR A 109 14.24 -2.86 12.97
CA THR A 109 15.25 -2.47 13.95
C THR A 109 15.41 -3.47 15.09
N GLY A 110 14.47 -4.42 15.26
CA GLY A 110 14.47 -5.38 16.36
C GLY A 110 14.02 -4.83 17.71
N GLN A 111 13.56 -3.58 17.77
CA GLN A 111 13.21 -2.88 19.02
C GLN A 111 11.73 -3.03 19.40
N THR A 112 10.87 -3.54 18.51
CA THR A 112 9.44 -3.65 18.74
C THR A 112 9.12 -4.86 19.61
N GLU A 113 8.54 -4.64 20.79
CA GLU A 113 8.15 -5.70 21.74
C GLU A 113 6.89 -6.45 21.29
N CYS A 114 5.87 -5.71 20.83
CA CYS A 114 4.60 -6.22 20.32
C CYS A 114 4.05 -5.33 19.20
N PHE A 115 3.12 -5.84 18.39
CA PHE A 115 2.49 -5.08 17.31
C PHE A 115 1.07 -4.65 17.67
N ASP A 116 0.78 -3.36 17.52
CA ASP A 116 -0.56 -2.83 17.68
C ASP A 116 -1.29 -2.79 16.33
N THR A 117 -2.38 -3.54 16.23
CA THR A 117 -3.25 -3.59 15.04
C THR A 117 -4.15 -2.35 14.94
N GLY A 118 -4.32 -1.60 16.03
CA GLY A 118 -5.14 -0.40 16.09
C GLY A 118 -4.43 0.89 15.64
N SER A 119 -3.10 0.92 15.64
CA SER A 119 -2.32 2.05 15.13
C SER A 119 -2.11 1.90 13.62
N GLN A 120 -3.01 2.49 12.84
CA GLN A 120 -2.92 2.56 11.38
C GLN A 120 -1.84 3.57 10.96
N GLY A 121 -0.57 3.18 11.06
CA GLY A 121 0.55 4.00 10.59
C GLY A 121 1.13 4.96 11.61
N SER A 122 1.95 5.90 11.13
CA SER A 122 2.60 6.92 11.95
C SER A 122 1.58 8.00 12.32
N PRO A 123 1.23 8.19 13.60
CA PRO A 123 0.22 9.18 14.04
C PRO A 123 0.49 10.62 13.56
N SER A 124 1.73 10.89 13.13
CA SER A 124 2.17 12.17 12.58
C SER A 124 1.67 12.48 11.16
N LEU A 125 1.05 11.51 10.46
CA LEU A 125 0.61 11.67 9.07
C LEU A 125 -0.85 12.15 8.91
N GLY A 126 -1.55 12.42 10.01
CA GLY A 126 -2.87 13.04 9.96
C GLY A 126 -4.01 12.08 9.60
N ASP A 127 -3.92 10.81 10.01
CA ASP A 127 -4.84 9.73 9.65
C ASP A 127 -6.32 10.05 9.90
N LEU A 128 -6.63 10.81 10.96
CA LEU A 128 -8.01 11.26 11.24
C LEU A 128 -8.54 12.20 10.16
N GLY A 129 -7.71 13.14 9.69
CA GLY A 129 -8.08 14.05 8.61
C GLY A 129 -8.26 13.30 7.30
N TRP A 130 -7.35 12.37 6.99
CA TRP A 130 -7.46 11.51 5.81
C TRP A 130 -8.70 10.62 5.83
N SER A 131 -9.03 10.04 6.98
CA SER A 131 -10.25 9.25 7.18
C SER A 131 -11.51 10.08 6.89
N TYR A 132 -11.57 11.32 7.38
CA TYR A 132 -12.68 12.22 7.07
C TYR A 132 -12.74 12.59 5.57
N GLN A 133 -11.61 12.91 4.94
CA GLN A 133 -11.55 13.23 3.51
C GLN A 133 -11.99 12.06 2.63
N SER A 134 -11.56 10.83 2.96
CA SER A 134 -11.95 9.61 2.25
C SER A 134 -13.45 9.33 2.39
N CYS A 135 -14.04 9.67 3.54
CA CYS A 135 -15.48 9.54 3.79
C CYS A 135 -16.35 10.66 3.20
N THR A 136 -15.75 11.67 2.56
CA THR A 136 -16.46 12.82 1.99
C THR A 136 -16.21 12.96 0.50
N GLU A 137 -14.99 13.26 0.10
CA GLU A 137 -14.65 13.65 -1.28
C GLU A 137 -13.70 12.66 -1.94
N PHE A 138 -12.68 12.16 -1.25
CA PHE A 138 -11.67 11.26 -1.82
C PHE A 138 -12.09 9.79 -1.72
N VAL A 139 -13.23 9.47 -2.32
CA VAL A 139 -13.75 8.10 -2.37
C VAL A 139 -12.97 7.32 -3.41
N MET A 140 -12.19 6.33 -2.97
CA MET A 140 -11.35 5.51 -3.84
C MET A 140 -11.87 4.07 -3.84
N PRO A 141 -12.54 3.62 -4.92
CA PRO A 141 -12.91 2.21 -5.08
C PRO A 141 -11.66 1.33 -5.11
N MET A 142 -11.52 0.48 -4.10
CA MET A 142 -10.50 -0.55 -4.05
C MET A 142 -11.19 -1.89 -3.85
N CYS A 143 -10.73 -2.91 -4.58
CA CYS A 143 -11.27 -4.25 -4.49
C CYS A 143 -10.18 -5.28 -4.82
N SER A 144 -10.42 -6.51 -4.41
CA SER A 144 -9.64 -7.69 -4.79
C SER A 144 -10.57 -8.79 -5.26
N ASP A 145 -10.13 -9.60 -6.23
CA ASP A 145 -10.91 -10.71 -6.81
C ASP A 145 -10.34 -12.09 -6.44
N GLY A 146 -9.14 -12.14 -5.87
CA GLY A 146 -8.43 -13.38 -5.52
C GLY A 146 -7.94 -14.21 -6.71
N VAL A 147 -8.04 -13.68 -7.93
CA VAL A 147 -7.61 -14.28 -9.19
C VAL A 147 -6.42 -13.51 -9.76
N ASN A 148 -6.60 -12.21 -10.01
CA ASN A 148 -5.60 -11.30 -10.56
C ASN A 148 -4.71 -10.67 -9.49
N ASP A 149 -5.09 -10.84 -8.23
CA ASP A 149 -4.31 -10.44 -7.05
C ASP A 149 -4.05 -11.64 -6.12
N MET A 150 -3.34 -11.40 -5.01
CA MET A 150 -2.99 -12.43 -4.03
C MET A 150 -3.83 -12.37 -2.75
N PHE A 151 -4.89 -11.56 -2.75
CA PHE A 151 -5.76 -11.31 -1.61
C PHE A 151 -7.03 -12.18 -1.71
N GLU A 152 -7.90 -12.11 -0.71
CA GLU A 152 -9.22 -12.71 -0.82
C GLU A 152 -10.17 -11.80 -1.59
N ASN A 153 -11.22 -12.40 -2.17
CA ASN A 153 -12.23 -11.64 -2.88
C ASN A 153 -12.95 -10.66 -1.93
N GLN A 154 -12.77 -9.37 -2.19
CA GLN A 154 -13.38 -8.25 -1.48
C GLN A 154 -13.92 -7.27 -2.53
N PRO A 155 -15.15 -7.48 -3.02
CA PRO A 155 -15.75 -6.59 -4.00
C PRO A 155 -16.00 -5.20 -3.39
N TRP A 156 -15.89 -4.16 -4.22
CA TRP A 156 -16.22 -2.81 -3.80
C TRP A 156 -17.74 -2.67 -3.58
N ASP A 157 -18.13 -2.25 -2.38
CA ASP A 157 -19.51 -1.95 -2.02
C ASP A 157 -19.61 -0.50 -1.52
N PHE A 158 -20.15 0.36 -2.37
CA PHE A 158 -20.33 1.78 -2.04
C PHE A 158 -21.33 2.00 -0.90
N GLN A 159 -22.37 1.17 -0.78
CA GLN A 159 -23.38 1.34 0.27
C GLN A 159 -22.77 0.99 1.64
N ALA A 160 -22.08 -0.15 1.73
CA ALA A 160 -21.37 -0.53 2.95
C ALA A 160 -20.33 0.51 3.35
N PHE A 161 -19.56 1.02 2.38
CA PHE A 161 -18.60 2.12 2.60
C PHE A 161 -19.31 3.39 3.12
N SER A 162 -20.42 3.80 2.49
CA SER A 162 -21.18 4.97 2.91
C SER A 162 -21.77 4.84 4.32
N ASP A 163 -22.21 3.65 4.71
CA ASP A 163 -22.78 3.43 6.04
C ASP A 163 -21.68 3.44 7.12
N ALA A 164 -20.52 2.82 6.85
CA ALA A 164 -19.36 2.91 7.74
C ALA A 164 -18.90 4.37 7.96
N CYS A 165 -18.88 5.18 6.90
CA CYS A 165 -18.58 6.60 6.99
C CYS A 165 -19.60 7.38 7.82
N TYR A 166 -20.89 7.06 7.68
CA TYR A 166 -21.94 7.68 8.49
C TYR A 166 -21.84 7.28 9.97
N ASP A 167 -21.49 6.03 10.24
CA ASP A 167 -21.30 5.53 11.60
C ASP A 167 -20.13 6.23 12.31
N GLN A 168 -19.01 6.42 11.61
CA GLN A 168 -17.82 7.05 12.16
C GLN A 168 -17.90 8.58 12.20
N TRP A 169 -18.27 9.23 11.10
CA TRP A 169 -18.13 10.67 10.90
C TRP A 169 -19.44 11.43 10.76
N LYS A 170 -20.58 10.72 10.69
CA LYS A 170 -21.92 11.31 10.46
C LYS A 170 -22.01 12.09 9.14
N VAL A 171 -21.21 11.68 8.15
CA VAL A 171 -21.23 12.20 6.78
C VAL A 171 -21.45 11.05 5.81
N ARG A 172 -21.91 11.36 4.60
CA ARG A 172 -22.00 10.39 3.50
C ARG A 172 -21.10 10.84 2.34
N PRO A 173 -20.36 9.91 1.72
CA PRO A 173 -19.44 10.21 0.64
C PRO A 173 -20.16 10.72 -0.61
N ARG A 174 -19.56 11.69 -1.28
CA ARG A 174 -19.99 12.21 -2.58
C ARG A 174 -19.13 11.60 -3.67
N PHE A 175 -19.49 10.38 -4.08
CA PHE A 175 -18.68 9.56 -4.97
C PHE A 175 -18.17 10.27 -6.23
N GLU A 176 -19.05 11.01 -6.93
CA GLU A 176 -18.67 11.65 -8.19
C GLU A 176 -18.03 13.04 -8.02
N TRP A 177 -17.91 13.54 -6.79
CA TRP A 177 -17.49 14.92 -6.53
C TRP A 177 -16.10 15.27 -7.08
N PRO A 178 -15.06 14.43 -6.92
CA PRO A 178 -13.74 14.72 -7.51
C PRO A 178 -13.78 14.90 -9.03
N TYR A 179 -14.63 14.13 -9.72
CA TYR A 179 -14.76 14.22 -11.17
C TYR A 179 -15.53 15.47 -11.62
N ILE A 180 -16.50 15.92 -10.81
CA ILE A 180 -17.27 17.14 -11.06
C ILE A 180 -16.36 18.37 -10.88
N GLU A 181 -15.56 18.37 -9.81
CA GLU A 181 -14.73 19.51 -9.46
C GLU A 181 -13.45 19.58 -10.29
N TYR A 182 -12.75 18.46 -10.46
CA TYR A 182 -11.40 18.42 -11.04
C TYR A 182 -11.33 17.77 -12.43
N GLY A 183 -12.42 17.16 -12.91
CA GLY A 183 -12.42 16.38 -14.14
C GLY A 183 -11.66 15.04 -13.99
N GLY A 184 -11.05 14.57 -15.07
CA GLY A 184 -10.19 13.38 -15.05
C GLY A 184 -10.93 12.04 -15.08
N LYS A 185 -12.27 12.04 -15.15
CA LYS A 185 -13.06 10.82 -15.45
C LYS A 185 -12.69 10.29 -16.84
N ASN A 186 -12.41 11.19 -17.77
CA ASN A 186 -11.77 10.88 -19.03
C ASN A 186 -10.47 11.70 -19.17
N LEU A 187 -9.40 11.10 -19.69
CA LEU A 187 -8.15 11.82 -19.98
C LEU A 187 -8.36 13.03 -20.90
N THR A 188 -9.41 13.01 -21.74
CA THR A 188 -9.76 14.16 -22.58
C THR A 188 -10.21 15.39 -21.79
N ASP A 189 -10.63 15.24 -20.53
CA ASP A 189 -11.02 16.35 -19.65
C ASP A 189 -9.79 17.18 -19.27
N LEU A 190 -8.61 16.55 -19.25
CA LEU A 190 -7.35 17.19 -18.92
C LEU A 190 -6.85 18.14 -20.01
N ARG A 191 -7.42 18.12 -21.23
CA ARG A 191 -6.98 18.95 -22.36
C ARG A 191 -7.09 20.46 -22.12
N PHE A 192 -7.88 20.88 -21.14
CA PHE A 192 -8.07 22.29 -20.77
C PHE A 192 -7.03 22.79 -19.76
N PHE A 193 -6.18 21.89 -19.26
CA PHE A 193 -5.11 22.21 -18.34
C PHE A 193 -3.78 22.36 -19.10
N SER A 194 -2.80 22.94 -18.42
CA SER A 194 -1.45 23.09 -18.94
C SER A 194 -0.45 23.11 -17.80
N ASN A 195 0.80 22.78 -18.12
CA ASN A 195 1.95 22.89 -17.22
C ASN A 195 1.84 21.96 -16.01
N ILE A 196 1.45 20.71 -16.27
CA ILE A 196 1.39 19.64 -15.27
C ILE A 196 2.17 18.44 -15.80
N ALA A 197 3.21 18.03 -15.08
CA ALA A 197 3.95 16.81 -15.37
C ALA A 197 3.44 15.69 -14.47
N PHE A 198 2.92 14.62 -15.05
CA PHE A 198 2.43 13.46 -14.30
C PHE A 198 3.53 12.40 -14.19
N THR A 199 4.17 12.30 -13.02
CA THR A 199 5.22 11.32 -12.77
C THR A 199 4.65 10.08 -12.10
N ASN A 200 5.04 8.89 -12.56
CA ASN A 200 4.56 7.64 -11.98
C ASN A 200 5.67 6.58 -11.95
N GLY A 201 5.89 6.02 -10.76
CA GLY A 201 6.73 4.85 -10.57
C GLY A 201 6.03 3.58 -11.04
N ASN A 202 6.72 2.69 -11.76
CA ASN A 202 6.09 1.45 -12.23
C ASN A 202 5.94 0.36 -11.15
N LEU A 203 6.58 0.54 -9.98
CA LEU A 203 6.39 -0.32 -8.80
C LEU A 203 5.28 0.20 -7.88
N ASP A 204 4.85 1.45 -8.08
CA ASP A 204 3.83 2.10 -7.25
C ASP A 204 2.43 1.54 -7.57
N PRO A 205 1.71 0.94 -6.60
CA PRO A 205 0.34 0.49 -6.82
C PRO A 205 -0.60 1.64 -7.22
N TRP A 206 -0.33 2.87 -6.76
CA TRP A 206 -1.13 4.05 -7.09
C TRP A 206 -0.98 4.50 -8.54
N SER A 207 0.07 4.07 -9.24
CA SER A 207 0.28 4.45 -10.65
C SER A 207 -0.89 4.06 -11.55
N SER A 208 -1.64 3.02 -11.19
CA SER A 208 -2.84 2.58 -11.91
C SER A 208 -3.98 3.61 -11.92
N GLY A 209 -4.08 4.44 -10.88
CA GLY A 209 -5.05 5.53 -10.79
C GLY A 209 -4.57 6.86 -11.36
N GLY A 210 -3.31 6.94 -11.83
CA GLY A 210 -2.70 8.15 -12.34
C GLY A 210 -2.79 8.32 -13.86
N VAL A 211 -2.32 9.48 -14.34
CA VAL A 211 -2.16 9.76 -15.78
C VAL A 211 -0.83 9.17 -16.26
N ARG A 212 -0.92 8.08 -17.05
CA ARG A 212 0.25 7.31 -17.51
C ARG A 212 0.65 7.54 -18.96
N THR A 213 -0.13 8.32 -19.70
CA THR A 213 0.11 8.65 -21.11
C THR A 213 0.11 10.15 -21.28
N THR A 214 1.06 10.68 -22.05
CA THR A 214 1.11 12.10 -22.37
C THR A 214 -0.20 12.55 -23.04
N VAL A 215 -0.87 13.52 -22.42
CA VAL A 215 -2.16 14.05 -22.90
C VAL A 215 -1.94 15.14 -23.94
N ALA A 216 -0.94 16.00 -23.70
CA ALA A 216 -0.56 17.11 -24.57
C ALA A 216 0.91 17.48 -24.34
N PRO A 217 1.56 18.26 -25.22
CA PRO A 217 2.94 18.72 -24.99
C PRO A 217 3.17 19.48 -23.68
N SER A 218 2.14 20.17 -23.17
CA SER A 218 2.15 20.86 -21.86
C SER A 218 1.71 19.97 -20.69
N LEU A 219 1.33 18.72 -20.96
CA LEU A 219 0.83 17.72 -20.00
C LEU A 219 1.55 16.37 -20.18
N PRO A 220 2.89 16.32 -20.02
CA PRO A 220 3.65 15.10 -20.21
C PRO A 220 3.39 14.08 -19.09
N ALA A 221 3.36 12.80 -19.45
CA ALA A 221 3.49 11.70 -18.50
C ALA A 221 4.95 11.22 -18.47
N ILE A 222 5.56 11.16 -17.29
CA ILE A 222 6.99 10.85 -17.10
C ILE A 222 7.10 9.56 -16.27
N PRO A 223 7.40 8.41 -16.90
CA PRO A 223 7.55 7.16 -16.18
C PRO A 223 8.88 7.11 -15.40
N VAL A 224 8.84 6.56 -14.19
CA VAL A 224 10.01 6.27 -13.36
C VAL A 224 10.17 4.76 -13.21
N ILE A 225 10.95 4.15 -14.11
CA ILE A 225 11.18 2.70 -14.11
C ILE A 225 12.07 2.31 -12.92
N GLY A 226 11.59 1.34 -12.13
CA GLY A 226 12.15 0.98 -10.84
C GLY A 226 11.79 1.94 -9.70
N GLY A 227 10.92 2.92 -9.96
CA GLY A 227 10.39 3.83 -8.96
C GLY A 227 9.17 3.23 -8.25
N ALA A 228 9.17 3.28 -6.92
CA ALA A 228 7.98 3.11 -6.09
C ALA A 228 7.27 4.48 -5.93
N HIS A 229 6.51 4.69 -4.86
CA HIS A 229 5.69 5.88 -4.65
C HIS A 229 6.54 7.16 -4.65
N HIS A 230 6.33 8.03 -5.66
CA HIS A 230 6.97 9.33 -5.86
C HIS A 230 8.51 9.39 -5.59
N LEU A 231 9.27 8.41 -6.09
CA LEU A 231 10.73 8.33 -5.90
C LEU A 231 11.47 9.59 -6.42
N ASP A 232 10.93 10.21 -7.47
CA ASP A 232 11.41 11.45 -8.07
C ASP A 232 11.44 12.64 -7.10
N LEU A 233 10.53 12.70 -6.12
CA LEU A 233 10.50 13.75 -5.09
C LEU A 233 11.51 13.55 -3.96
N ARG A 234 12.10 12.35 -3.83
CA ARG A 234 13.10 12.08 -2.79
C ARG A 234 14.42 12.77 -3.08
N ALA A 235 15.22 13.01 -2.04
CA ALA A 235 16.58 13.51 -2.19
C ALA A 235 17.44 12.54 -3.02
N ALA A 236 18.42 13.08 -3.74
CA ALA A 236 19.33 12.30 -4.56
C ALA A 236 20.10 11.26 -3.73
N ASN A 237 20.24 10.06 -4.28
CA ASN A 237 20.94 8.95 -3.66
C ASN A 237 21.84 8.23 -4.67
N LYS A 238 22.98 7.68 -4.22
CA LYS A 238 23.88 6.90 -5.09
C LYS A 238 23.23 5.64 -5.67
N ALA A 239 22.20 5.11 -5.01
CA ALA A 239 21.44 3.95 -5.45
C ALA A 239 20.22 4.30 -6.32
N ASP A 240 20.04 5.57 -6.70
CA ASP A 240 18.96 5.98 -7.60
C ASP A 240 19.08 5.25 -8.96
N PRO A 241 17.98 4.66 -9.47
CA PRO A 241 17.99 4.05 -10.80
C PRO A 241 18.16 5.14 -11.87
N PRO A 242 18.81 4.85 -13.01
CA PRO A 242 18.98 5.82 -14.09
C PRO A 242 17.68 6.52 -14.52
N SER A 243 16.54 5.80 -14.46
CA SER A 243 15.24 6.35 -14.82
C SER A 243 14.79 7.52 -13.94
N VAL A 244 15.06 7.51 -12.62
CA VAL A 244 14.66 8.64 -11.76
C VAL A 244 15.56 9.86 -11.98
N LEU A 245 16.85 9.63 -12.29
CA LEU A 245 17.77 10.71 -12.63
C LEU A 245 17.32 11.43 -13.91
N GLN A 246 16.93 10.67 -14.93
CA GLN A 246 16.38 11.21 -16.18
C GLN A 246 15.04 11.93 -15.94
N ALA A 247 14.15 11.36 -15.13
CA ALA A 247 12.87 11.98 -14.78
C ALA A 247 13.09 13.34 -14.10
N ARG A 248 13.97 13.41 -13.09
CA ARG A 248 14.31 14.67 -12.40
C ARG A 248 14.88 15.71 -13.34
N GLN A 249 15.75 15.33 -14.28
CA GLN A 249 16.27 16.26 -15.30
C GLN A 249 15.16 16.81 -16.19
N GLN A 250 14.21 15.97 -16.64
CA GLN A 250 13.06 16.42 -17.42
C GLN A 250 12.15 17.35 -16.61
N ILE A 251 11.88 17.01 -15.34
CA ILE A 251 11.07 17.84 -14.43
C ILE A 251 11.71 19.22 -14.26
N VAL A 252 13.02 19.30 -14.01
CA VAL A 252 13.73 20.57 -13.88
C VAL A 252 13.63 21.39 -15.18
N ALA A 253 13.87 20.78 -16.34
CA ALA A 253 13.75 21.47 -17.62
C ALA A 253 12.34 22.01 -17.90
N LEU A 254 11.29 21.29 -17.46
CA LEU A 254 9.91 21.75 -17.56
C LEU A 254 9.65 22.92 -16.62
N ILE A 255 10.10 22.84 -15.37
CA ILE A 255 9.96 23.91 -14.38
C ILE A 255 10.68 25.19 -14.85
N GLU A 256 11.91 25.08 -15.34
CA GLU A 256 12.66 26.21 -15.91
C GLU A 256 11.90 26.86 -17.08
N LYS A 257 11.32 26.04 -17.97
CA LYS A 257 10.49 26.52 -19.07
C LYS A 257 9.22 27.22 -18.60
N TRP A 258 8.59 26.77 -17.51
CA TRP A 258 7.36 27.37 -16.99
C TRP A 258 7.59 28.67 -16.22
N ILE A 259 8.80 28.86 -15.65
CA ILE A 259 9.19 30.08 -14.93
C ILE A 259 9.67 31.18 -15.89
N SER A 260 10.23 30.79 -17.04
CA SER A 260 10.75 31.71 -18.08
C SER A 260 9.64 32.49 -18.77
#